data_AF-A0A0C4KTX3-F1
#
_entry.id   AF-A0A0C4KTX3-F1
#
_cell.length_a   1.000
_cell.length_b   1.000
_cell.length_c   1.000
_cell.angle_alpha   90.00
_cell.angle_beta   90.00
_cell.angle_gamma   90.00
#
_symmetry.space_group_name_H-M   'P 1'
#
loop_
_entity.id
_entity.type
_entity.pdbx_description
1 polymer ?
#
loop_
_entity_poly.entity_id
_entity_poly.type
_entity_poly.pdbx_seq_one_letter_code
_entity_poly.pdbx_strand_id
1 'polypeptide(L)'
;YVGQEKLRPQTGWTALAFALDWSRPPRQQNSTSFFYAHTDQWRYEKLGVEEVLSPLADKSQFGGSMIDYNVRAERMGWLLSAPQLQTNPLKVVKDAQAKGMDPKDYAVGALKEGSLKLSCEDPDNPLNWPRNMFVWRSNILGSSGKGHEYFLKHLLGTTNGVQGKDLGSGDAKPQEVKWHDQAPEGKLDLLVTLDFRMSTTCLYSDIVLPTATWYEK
;
A
#
# COMPACT_ATOMS: atom_id res chain seq x y z
N TYR A 1 4.87 -25.97 9.83
CA TYR A 1 4.56 -24.90 10.79
C TYR A 1 5.34 -23.66 10.40
N VAL A 2 4.70 -22.48 10.36
CA VAL A 2 5.33 -21.17 10.04
C VAL A 2 5.12 -20.22 11.23
N GLY A 3 4.45 -19.07 11.06
CA GLY A 3 3.97 -18.24 12.16
C GLY A 3 2.72 -18.79 12.85
N GLN A 4 2.34 -18.17 13.97
CA GLN A 4 1.15 -18.49 14.75
C GLN A 4 -0.12 -17.84 14.15
N GLU A 5 -0.52 -18.29 12.95
CA GLU A 5 -1.69 -17.71 12.24
C GLU A 5 -3.04 -18.13 12.85
N LYS A 6 -3.10 -19.33 13.44
CA LYS A 6 -4.35 -19.95 13.84
C LYS A 6 -4.96 -19.30 15.09
N LEU A 7 -5.74 -18.26 14.89
CA LEU A 7 -6.60 -17.66 15.92
C LEU A 7 -7.88 -18.51 16.03
N ARG A 8 -7.96 -19.35 17.07
CA ARG A 8 -9.05 -20.32 17.24
C ARG A 8 -10.46 -19.67 17.28
N PRO A 9 -10.73 -18.63 18.08
CA PRO A 9 -12.07 -18.00 18.14
C PRO A 9 -12.25 -16.91 17.06
N GLN A 10 -12.06 -17.27 15.79
CA GLN A 10 -11.98 -16.33 14.66
C GLN A 10 -13.20 -15.39 14.55
N THR A 11 -14.42 -15.92 14.59
CA THR A 11 -15.65 -15.15 14.34
C THR A 11 -15.93 -14.13 15.46
N GLY A 12 -15.65 -14.50 16.71
CA GLY A 12 -15.77 -13.59 17.86
C GLY A 12 -14.73 -12.46 17.79
N TRP A 13 -13.48 -12.79 17.50
CA TRP A 13 -12.41 -11.80 17.40
C TRP A 13 -12.58 -10.85 16.21
N THR A 14 -13.02 -11.35 15.05
CA THR A 14 -13.12 -10.55 13.82
C THR A 14 -14.13 -9.39 13.98
N ALA A 15 -15.24 -9.63 14.67
CA ALA A 15 -16.22 -8.58 14.93
C ALA A 15 -15.62 -7.44 15.78
N LEU A 16 -14.93 -7.80 16.86
CA LEU A 16 -14.27 -6.85 17.75
C LEU A 16 -13.12 -6.09 17.06
N ALA A 17 -12.22 -6.82 16.41
CA ALA A 17 -10.98 -6.26 15.85
C ALA A 17 -11.22 -5.26 14.71
N PHE A 18 -12.29 -5.44 13.95
CA PHE A 18 -12.63 -4.60 12.80
C PHE A 18 -13.91 -3.79 13.00
N ALA A 19 -14.41 -3.70 14.25
CA ALA A 19 -15.63 -2.98 14.62
C ALA A 19 -16.87 -3.34 13.76
N LEU A 20 -17.02 -4.62 13.41
CA LEU A 20 -18.10 -5.11 12.53
C LEU A 20 -19.46 -5.18 13.23
N ASP A 21 -19.49 -4.97 14.53
CA ASP A 21 -20.69 -4.71 15.30
C ASP A 21 -21.23 -3.29 15.10
N TRP A 22 -20.38 -2.34 14.66
CA TRP A 22 -20.77 -0.94 14.40
C TRP A 22 -20.88 -0.60 12.91
N SER A 23 -19.93 -1.04 12.09
CA SER A 23 -19.85 -0.66 10.67
C SER A 23 -19.27 -1.77 9.80
N ARG A 24 -19.77 -1.89 8.57
CA ARG A 24 -19.31 -2.89 7.59
C ARG A 24 -19.28 -2.29 6.19
N PRO A 25 -18.29 -2.66 5.35
CA PRO A 25 -17.09 -3.46 5.64
C PRO A 25 -15.92 -2.62 6.19
N PRO A 26 -14.89 -3.25 6.79
CA PRO A 26 -13.64 -2.57 7.13
C PRO A 26 -12.76 -2.41 5.88
N ARG A 27 -11.68 -1.62 5.99
CA ARG A 27 -10.65 -1.51 4.93
C ARG A 27 -9.45 -2.40 5.26
N GLN A 28 -9.51 -3.64 4.78
CA GLN A 28 -8.35 -4.53 4.80
C GLN A 28 -7.42 -4.24 3.62
N GLN A 29 -6.15 -4.63 3.74
CA GLN A 29 -5.18 -4.54 2.64
C GLN A 29 -4.12 -5.64 2.73
N ASN A 30 -3.71 -6.20 1.60
CA ASN A 30 -2.57 -7.10 1.51
C ASN A 30 -1.25 -6.30 1.50
N SER A 31 -0.45 -6.47 2.57
CA SER A 31 0.70 -5.60 2.82
C SER A 31 1.82 -5.70 1.79
N THR A 32 1.98 -6.83 1.09
CA THR A 32 3.02 -6.97 0.05
C THR A 32 2.83 -5.95 -1.07
N SER A 33 1.62 -5.86 -1.65
CA SER A 33 1.32 -4.88 -2.69
C SER A 33 1.41 -3.46 -2.15
N PHE A 34 0.91 -3.23 -0.93
CA PHE A 34 0.98 -1.92 -0.29
C PHE A 34 2.42 -1.41 -0.14
N PHE A 35 3.32 -2.19 0.44
CA PHE A 35 4.70 -1.76 0.62
C PHE A 35 5.49 -1.78 -0.69
N TYR A 36 5.19 -2.69 -1.62
CA TYR A 36 5.81 -2.66 -2.94
C TYR A 36 5.55 -1.32 -3.65
N ALA A 37 4.31 -0.82 -3.57
CA ALA A 37 3.91 0.48 -4.12
C ALA A 37 4.46 1.67 -3.31
N HIS A 38 4.28 1.70 -1.99
CA HIS A 38 4.53 2.90 -1.17
C HIS A 38 5.94 3.01 -0.60
N THR A 39 6.78 1.99 -0.78
CA THR A 39 8.24 2.10 -0.57
C THR A 39 8.99 2.14 -1.90
N ASP A 40 8.26 2.29 -3.01
CA ASP A 40 8.78 2.43 -4.37
C ASP A 40 9.71 1.33 -4.84
N GLN A 41 9.63 0.14 -4.23
CA GLN A 41 10.43 -1.02 -4.65
C GLN A 41 10.17 -1.41 -6.10
N TRP A 42 8.95 -1.18 -6.59
CA TRP A 42 8.57 -1.38 -7.99
C TRP A 42 9.43 -0.58 -8.98
N ARG A 43 9.99 0.56 -8.55
CA ARG A 43 10.86 1.39 -9.40
C ARG A 43 12.24 0.76 -9.64
N TYR A 44 12.59 -0.28 -8.90
CA TYR A 44 13.87 -0.97 -9.00
C TYR A 44 13.72 -2.40 -9.50
N GLU A 45 12.51 -2.77 -9.94
CA GLU A 45 12.21 -4.11 -10.44
C GLU A 45 13.07 -4.45 -11.65
N LYS A 46 13.64 -5.66 -11.66
CA LYS A 46 14.44 -6.15 -12.79
C LYS A 46 13.89 -7.41 -13.41
N LEU A 47 12.95 -8.07 -12.73
CA LEU A 47 12.28 -9.26 -13.26
C LEU A 47 11.20 -8.85 -14.27
N GLY A 48 11.39 -9.21 -15.53
CA GLY A 48 10.38 -9.07 -16.57
C GLY A 48 9.25 -10.08 -16.39
N VAL A 49 8.02 -9.70 -16.77
CA VAL A 49 6.87 -10.62 -16.74
C VAL A 49 7.09 -11.78 -17.71
N GLU A 50 7.70 -11.51 -18.85
CA GLU A 50 8.04 -12.48 -19.88
C GLU A 50 9.00 -13.59 -19.42
N GLU A 51 9.73 -13.38 -18.32
CA GLU A 51 10.64 -14.37 -17.72
C GLU A 51 9.89 -15.41 -16.88
N VAL A 52 8.70 -15.08 -16.39
CA VAL A 52 7.88 -15.99 -15.56
C VAL A 52 6.71 -16.62 -16.34
N LEU A 53 6.49 -16.20 -17.58
CA LEU A 53 5.47 -16.80 -18.45
C LEU A 53 5.86 -18.20 -18.90
N SER A 54 4.86 -19.08 -18.99
CA SER A 54 5.01 -20.38 -19.65
C SER A 54 5.50 -20.17 -21.10
N PRO A 55 6.40 -21.02 -21.62
CA PRO A 55 6.82 -20.96 -23.02
C PRO A 55 5.68 -21.20 -24.02
N LEU A 56 4.52 -21.71 -23.55
CA LEU A 56 3.32 -21.91 -24.36
C LEU A 56 2.35 -20.73 -24.34
N ALA A 57 2.61 -19.71 -23.52
CA ALA A 57 1.76 -18.53 -23.44
C ALA A 57 2.04 -17.57 -24.61
N ASP A 58 0.99 -16.92 -25.10
CA ASP A 58 1.13 -15.82 -26.06
C ASP A 58 1.62 -14.55 -25.34
N LYS A 59 2.92 -14.29 -25.44
CA LYS A 59 3.58 -13.15 -24.75
C LYS A 59 2.97 -11.79 -25.12
N SER A 60 2.34 -11.66 -26.30
CA SER A 60 1.73 -10.40 -26.72
C SER A 60 0.56 -9.96 -25.84
N GLN A 61 -0.08 -10.91 -25.14
CA GLN A 61 -1.19 -10.65 -24.22
C GLN A 61 -0.74 -10.25 -22.81
N PHE A 62 0.55 -10.41 -22.50
CA PHE A 62 1.08 -10.29 -21.14
C PHE A 62 2.24 -9.30 -21.06
N GLY A 63 1.98 -8.05 -21.49
CA GLY A 63 2.92 -6.94 -21.38
C GLY A 63 2.80 -6.12 -20.09
N GLY A 64 3.75 -5.22 -19.90
CA GLY A 64 3.85 -4.35 -18.73
C GLY A 64 4.79 -4.90 -17.65
N SER A 65 4.85 -4.18 -16.54
CA SER A 65 5.67 -4.48 -15.37
C SER A 65 4.87 -5.23 -14.30
N MET A 66 5.54 -5.77 -13.27
CA MET A 66 4.87 -6.47 -12.17
C MET A 66 3.83 -5.60 -11.45
N ILE A 67 4.09 -4.30 -11.27
CA ILE A 67 3.12 -3.39 -10.63
C ILE A 67 1.86 -3.18 -11.49
N ASP A 68 1.96 -3.27 -12.82
CA ASP A 68 0.79 -3.14 -13.71
C ASP A 68 -0.21 -4.26 -13.47
N TYR A 69 0.27 -5.46 -13.14
CA TYR A 69 -0.60 -6.59 -12.79
C TYR A 69 -1.32 -6.39 -11.45
N ASN A 70 -0.70 -5.70 -10.48
CA ASN A 70 -1.41 -5.29 -9.27
C ASN A 70 -2.51 -4.29 -9.59
N VAL A 71 -2.23 -3.23 -10.37
CA VAL A 71 -3.24 -2.23 -10.75
C VAL A 71 -4.41 -2.89 -11.50
N ARG A 72 -4.12 -3.79 -12.44
CA ARG A 72 -5.11 -4.62 -13.15
C ARG A 72 -5.96 -5.45 -12.18
N ALA A 73 -5.33 -6.12 -11.22
CA ALA A 73 -6.04 -6.93 -10.23
C ALA A 73 -6.89 -6.09 -9.28
N GLU A 74 -6.40 -4.93 -8.85
CA GLU A 74 -7.11 -3.98 -7.99
C GLU A 74 -8.36 -3.43 -8.67
N ARG A 75 -8.25 -2.93 -9.93
CA ARG A 75 -9.42 -2.40 -10.66
C ARG A 75 -10.47 -3.47 -10.97
N MET A 76 -10.07 -4.74 -11.08
CA MET A 76 -10.97 -5.87 -11.31
C MET A 76 -11.59 -6.41 -10.01
N GLY A 77 -11.22 -5.86 -8.85
CA GLY A 77 -11.69 -6.32 -7.55
C GLY A 77 -11.09 -7.66 -7.10
N TRP A 78 -9.96 -8.08 -7.68
CA TRP A 78 -9.23 -9.28 -7.27
C TRP A 78 -8.36 -9.02 -6.03
N LEU A 79 -7.80 -7.81 -5.93
CA LEU A 79 -7.03 -7.34 -4.79
C LEU A 79 -7.67 -6.10 -4.17
N LEU A 80 -7.28 -5.80 -2.94
CA LEU A 80 -7.69 -4.60 -2.22
C LEU A 80 -6.71 -3.46 -2.55
N SER A 81 -7.19 -2.21 -2.41
CA SER A 81 -6.41 -0.99 -2.65
C SER A 81 -6.30 -0.15 -1.38
N ALA A 82 -5.13 0.41 -1.11
CA ALA A 82 -4.95 1.39 -0.04
C ALA A 82 -3.80 2.36 -0.36
N PRO A 83 -4.07 3.68 -0.45
CA PRO A 83 -5.39 4.31 -0.57
C PRO A 83 -6.23 3.76 -1.75
N GLN A 84 -7.55 3.94 -1.71
CA GLN A 84 -8.46 3.37 -2.72
C GLN A 84 -8.64 4.29 -3.93
N LEU A 85 -8.95 5.56 -3.65
CA LEU A 85 -9.29 6.58 -4.64
C LEU A 85 -8.41 7.80 -4.39
N GLN A 86 -7.96 8.44 -5.48
CA GLN A 86 -7.17 9.67 -5.38
C GLN A 86 -7.95 10.81 -4.73
N THR A 87 -9.26 10.85 -4.97
CA THR A 87 -10.17 11.78 -4.32
C THR A 87 -10.57 11.25 -2.95
N ASN A 88 -10.58 12.11 -1.94
CA ASN A 88 -11.08 11.76 -0.60
C ASN A 88 -12.47 11.09 -0.70
N PRO A 89 -12.65 9.84 -0.22
CA PRO A 89 -13.89 9.10 -0.41
C PRO A 89 -15.11 9.77 0.24
N LEU A 90 -14.92 10.61 1.28
CA LEU A 90 -16.00 11.40 1.87
C LEU A 90 -16.46 12.54 0.96
N LYS A 91 -15.56 13.07 0.12
CA LYS A 91 -15.88 14.09 -0.88
C LYS A 91 -16.69 13.50 -2.03
N VAL A 92 -16.37 12.27 -2.45
CA VAL A 92 -17.12 11.55 -3.49
C VAL A 92 -18.60 11.45 -3.13
N VAL A 93 -18.93 11.10 -1.88
CA VAL A 93 -20.32 11.06 -1.41
C VAL A 93 -20.98 12.43 -1.44
N LYS A 94 -20.29 13.48 -0.98
CA LYS A 94 -20.80 14.86 -1.02
C LYS A 94 -21.08 15.33 -2.45
N ASP A 95 -20.24 14.95 -3.40
CA ASP A 95 -20.39 15.34 -4.81
C ASP A 95 -21.54 14.61 -5.50
N ALA A 96 -21.75 13.33 -5.18
CA ALA A 96 -22.93 12.60 -5.61
C ALA A 96 -24.22 13.26 -5.10
N GLN A 97 -24.25 13.60 -3.81
CA GLN A 97 -25.40 14.27 -3.17
C GLN A 97 -25.69 15.65 -3.79
N ALA A 98 -24.65 16.45 -4.05
CA ALA A 98 -24.80 17.76 -4.70
C ALA A 98 -25.39 17.66 -6.13
N LYS A 99 -25.18 16.53 -6.81
CA LYS A 99 -25.75 16.23 -8.13
C LYS A 99 -27.10 15.49 -8.07
N GLY A 100 -27.62 15.19 -6.87
CA GLY A 100 -28.84 14.41 -6.70
C GLY A 100 -28.73 12.96 -7.20
N MET A 101 -27.51 12.40 -7.22
CA MET A 101 -27.24 11.02 -7.68
C MET A 101 -26.95 10.09 -6.51
N ASP A 102 -27.23 8.80 -6.69
CA ASP A 102 -26.76 7.75 -5.77
C ASP A 102 -25.21 7.69 -5.77
N PRO A 103 -24.54 7.64 -4.60
CA PRO A 103 -23.08 7.61 -4.54
C PRO A 103 -22.40 6.46 -5.28
N LYS A 104 -23.04 5.28 -5.37
CA LYS A 104 -22.49 4.13 -6.10
C LYS A 104 -22.54 4.39 -7.60
N ASP A 105 -23.67 4.85 -8.12
CA ASP A 105 -23.83 5.15 -9.54
C ASP A 105 -22.93 6.30 -9.96
N TYR A 106 -22.80 7.32 -9.10
CA TYR A 106 -21.84 8.40 -9.29
C TYR A 106 -20.40 7.89 -9.38
N ALA A 107 -19.96 7.07 -8.42
CA ALA A 107 -18.60 6.55 -8.41
C ALA A 107 -18.30 5.66 -9.62
N VAL A 108 -19.22 4.77 -10.01
CA VAL A 108 -19.06 3.91 -11.20
C VAL A 108 -19.00 4.75 -12.48
N GLY A 109 -19.88 5.74 -12.63
CA GLY A 109 -19.85 6.66 -13.76
C GLY A 109 -18.54 7.45 -13.82
N ALA A 110 -18.12 8.02 -12.68
CA ALA A 110 -16.91 8.82 -12.55
C ALA A 110 -15.62 8.02 -12.83
N LEU A 111 -15.58 6.74 -12.43
CA LEU A 111 -14.46 5.84 -12.76
C LEU A 111 -14.43 5.51 -14.26
N LYS A 112 -15.59 5.26 -14.88
CA LYS A 112 -15.66 4.96 -16.32
C LYS A 112 -15.29 6.15 -17.20
N GLU A 113 -15.66 7.37 -16.79
CA GLU A 113 -15.30 8.60 -17.52
C GLU A 113 -13.89 9.11 -17.19
N GLY A 114 -13.26 8.58 -16.13
CA GLY A 114 -11.91 8.94 -15.68
C GLY A 114 -11.81 10.21 -14.82
N SER A 115 -12.94 10.79 -14.38
CA SER A 115 -12.96 11.94 -13.47
C SER A 115 -12.65 11.54 -12.02
N LEU A 116 -12.94 10.30 -11.66
CA LEU A 116 -12.48 9.64 -10.44
C LEU A 116 -11.42 8.60 -10.83
N LYS A 117 -10.30 8.59 -10.09
CA LYS A 117 -9.15 7.73 -10.38
C LYS A 117 -8.83 6.82 -9.19
N LEU A 118 -8.37 5.62 -9.49
CA LEU A 118 -7.83 4.73 -8.47
C LEU A 118 -6.46 5.24 -8.02
N SER A 119 -6.17 5.18 -6.72
CA SER A 119 -4.88 5.66 -6.22
C SER A 119 -3.69 4.85 -6.72
N CYS A 120 -3.90 3.57 -7.04
CA CYS A 120 -2.85 2.68 -7.52
C CYS A 120 -2.34 3.00 -8.93
N GLU A 121 -3.07 3.80 -9.71
CA GLU A 121 -2.62 4.29 -11.03
C GLU A 121 -1.51 5.36 -10.90
N ASP A 122 -1.36 5.98 -9.73
CA ASP A 122 -0.34 7.01 -9.48
C ASP A 122 0.09 7.01 -8.00
N PRO A 123 0.77 5.94 -7.51
CA PRO A 123 1.15 5.79 -6.11
C PRO A 123 2.23 6.81 -5.67
N ASP A 124 2.85 7.49 -6.63
CA ASP A 124 3.84 8.55 -6.38
C ASP A 124 3.19 9.93 -6.25
N ASN A 125 1.89 10.07 -6.54
CA ASN A 125 1.15 11.30 -6.27
C ASN A 125 1.00 11.53 -4.76
N PRO A 126 1.33 12.73 -4.23
CA PRO A 126 1.15 13.07 -2.82
C PRO A 126 -0.26 12.85 -2.26
N LEU A 127 -1.30 12.90 -3.10
CA LEU A 127 -2.68 12.62 -2.70
C LEU A 127 -2.94 11.12 -2.43
N ASN A 128 -2.09 10.24 -2.95
CA ASN A 128 -2.21 8.79 -2.90
C ASN A 128 -1.28 8.15 -1.85
N TRP A 129 -0.56 8.95 -1.05
CA TRP A 129 0.34 8.42 -0.04
C TRP A 129 -0.37 8.03 1.25
N PRO A 130 0.04 6.94 1.91
CA PRO A 130 -0.26 6.75 3.32
C PRO A 130 0.51 7.82 4.10
N ARG A 131 -0.23 8.67 4.83
CA ARG A 131 0.36 9.82 5.55
C ARG A 131 0.67 9.49 7.02
N ASN A 132 -0.11 8.61 7.63
CA ASN A 132 0.01 8.27 9.05
C ASN A 132 0.09 6.75 9.19
N MET A 133 1.07 6.27 9.95
CA MET A 133 1.25 4.84 10.19
C MET A 133 1.40 4.56 11.68
N PHE A 134 0.59 3.62 12.17
CA PHE A 134 0.70 3.08 13.52
C PHE A 134 1.34 1.71 13.47
N VAL A 135 2.37 1.50 14.28
CA VAL A 135 3.04 0.21 14.44
C VAL A 135 2.93 -0.23 15.88
N TRP A 136 2.32 -1.38 16.11
CA TRP A 136 2.28 -2.01 17.43
C TRP A 136 2.45 -3.51 17.28
N ARG A 137 3.10 -4.13 18.28
CA ARG A 137 3.38 -5.59 18.27
C ARG A 137 4.13 -6.05 17.00
N SER A 138 4.91 -5.17 16.40
CA SER A 138 5.68 -5.40 15.18
C SER A 138 6.96 -4.58 15.23
N ASN A 139 8.04 -5.13 14.67
CA ASN A 139 9.29 -4.41 14.45
C ASN A 139 9.56 -4.35 12.94
N ILE A 140 8.66 -3.69 12.20
CA ILE A 140 8.68 -3.73 10.73
C ILE A 140 10.00 -3.24 10.13
N LEU A 141 10.57 -2.15 10.67
CA LEU A 141 11.82 -1.58 10.17
C LEU A 141 13.05 -2.40 10.58
N GLY A 142 12.95 -3.29 11.56
CA GLY A 142 14.08 -4.11 12.04
C GLY A 142 13.89 -5.61 11.89
N SER A 143 12.85 -6.08 11.20
CA SER A 143 12.56 -7.50 11.09
C SER A 143 11.82 -7.87 9.80
N SER A 144 10.58 -7.41 9.63
CA SER A 144 9.72 -7.92 8.56
C SER A 144 9.72 -7.08 7.28
N GLY A 145 10.27 -5.87 7.30
CA GLY A 145 10.39 -4.96 6.15
C GLY A 145 11.47 -5.41 5.18
N LYS A 146 11.06 -6.12 4.11
CA LYS A 146 11.96 -6.46 3.00
C LYS A 146 12.20 -5.20 2.18
N GLY A 147 13.45 -5.00 1.76
CA GLY A 147 13.86 -3.74 1.15
C GLY A 147 14.00 -2.61 2.17
N HIS A 148 14.68 -2.86 3.29
CA HIS A 148 14.83 -1.90 4.40
C HIS A 148 15.23 -0.49 3.95
N GLU A 149 16.24 -0.38 3.08
CA GLU A 149 16.71 0.91 2.59
C GLU A 149 15.66 1.68 1.78
N TYR A 150 14.72 0.97 1.11
CA TYR A 150 13.61 1.59 0.40
C TYR A 150 12.54 2.14 1.36
N PHE A 151 12.32 1.48 2.51
CA PHE A 151 11.52 2.07 3.59
C PHE A 151 12.15 3.38 4.07
N LEU A 152 13.45 3.37 4.36
CA LEU A 152 14.17 4.56 4.83
C LEU A 152 14.10 5.71 3.81
N LYS A 153 14.35 5.41 2.53
CA LYS A 153 14.33 6.39 1.44
C LYS A 153 12.92 6.92 1.15
N HIS A 154 12.01 6.05 0.74
CA HIS A 154 10.75 6.47 0.14
C HIS A 154 9.66 6.70 1.16
N LEU A 155 9.63 5.90 2.23
CA LEU A 155 8.58 6.00 3.24
C LEU A 155 8.93 7.02 4.34
N LEU A 156 10.16 6.98 4.84
CA LEU A 156 10.60 7.84 5.96
C LEU A 156 11.33 9.11 5.51
N GLY A 157 11.98 9.11 4.34
CA GLY A 157 12.75 10.27 3.86
C GLY A 157 14.05 10.50 4.62
N THR A 158 14.67 9.44 5.14
CA THR A 158 15.95 9.50 5.87
C THR A 158 17.13 9.11 4.99
N THR A 159 18.34 9.29 5.52
CA THR A 159 19.54 8.68 4.94
C THR A 159 19.31 7.17 4.74
N ASN A 160 19.78 6.66 3.60
CA ASN A 160 19.59 5.29 3.18
C ASN A 160 20.82 4.80 2.41
N GLY A 161 20.93 3.49 2.26
CA GLY A 161 22.02 2.78 1.59
C GLY A 161 21.66 2.20 0.22
N VAL A 162 20.61 2.68 -0.46
CA VAL A 162 20.23 2.17 -1.79
C VAL A 162 21.38 2.42 -2.79
N GLN A 163 22.00 1.35 -3.29
CA GLN A 163 23.14 1.42 -4.23
C GLN A 163 22.70 1.41 -5.71
N GLY A 164 21.61 0.68 -6.00
CA GLY A 164 21.08 0.54 -7.35
C GLY A 164 20.38 1.80 -7.83
N LYS A 165 20.42 2.06 -9.14
CA LYS A 165 19.57 3.07 -9.77
C LYS A 165 18.17 2.50 -9.98
N ASP A 166 17.17 3.37 -9.95
CA ASP A 166 15.83 3.00 -10.39
C ASP A 166 15.83 2.72 -11.91
N LEU A 167 14.68 2.30 -12.43
CA LEU A 167 14.51 2.08 -13.87
C LEU A 167 14.99 3.33 -14.63
N GLY A 168 15.92 3.16 -15.56
CA GLY A 168 16.47 4.24 -16.37
C GLY A 168 15.57 4.62 -17.55
N SER A 169 16.02 5.56 -18.39
CA SER A 169 15.32 5.96 -19.63
C SER A 169 15.27 4.85 -20.69
N GLY A 170 16.22 3.91 -20.66
CA GLY A 170 16.25 2.74 -21.54
C GLY A 170 15.50 1.52 -21.00
N ASP A 171 15.02 1.58 -19.75
CA ASP A 171 14.26 0.49 -19.15
C ASP A 171 12.76 0.65 -19.45
N ALA A 172 12.06 -0.48 -19.66
CA ALA A 172 10.62 -0.47 -19.87
C ALA A 172 9.90 0.07 -18.62
N LYS A 173 9.12 1.14 -18.80
CA LYS A 173 8.28 1.74 -17.76
C LYS A 173 6.96 0.98 -17.60
N PRO A 174 6.31 1.06 -16.42
CA PRO A 174 4.95 0.57 -16.27
C PRO A 174 3.99 1.22 -17.28
N GLN A 175 2.92 0.49 -17.62
CA GLN A 175 1.88 0.94 -18.55
C GLN A 175 0.62 1.45 -17.82
N GLU A 176 0.36 0.95 -16.62
CA GLU A 176 -0.82 1.26 -15.81
C GLU A 176 -0.50 2.26 -14.69
N VAL A 177 0.77 2.33 -14.30
CA VAL A 177 1.26 3.25 -13.26
C VAL A 177 1.96 4.44 -13.90
N LYS A 178 1.60 5.64 -13.46
CA LYS A 178 2.29 6.87 -13.87
C LYS A 178 3.73 6.89 -13.36
N TRP A 179 4.68 7.04 -14.29
CA TRP A 179 6.08 7.26 -13.96
C TRP A 179 6.35 8.74 -13.66
N HIS A 180 7.10 8.99 -12.58
CA HIS A 180 7.68 10.30 -12.26
C HIS A 180 9.20 10.19 -12.25
N ASP A 181 9.90 11.10 -12.93
CA ASP A 181 11.36 11.02 -13.07
C ASP A 181 12.11 11.12 -11.74
N GLN A 182 11.58 11.91 -10.81
CA GLN A 182 12.07 11.97 -9.44
C GLN A 182 11.17 11.11 -8.57
N ALA A 183 11.74 10.06 -7.99
CA ALA A 183 11.03 9.23 -7.03
C ALA A 183 10.73 10.05 -5.76
N PRO A 184 9.51 9.99 -5.22
CA PRO A 184 9.18 10.66 -3.97
C PRO A 184 9.92 10.05 -2.78
N GLU A 185 10.24 10.89 -1.80
CA GLU A 185 10.87 10.51 -0.53
C GLU A 185 10.06 11.07 0.63
N GLY A 186 10.06 10.37 1.78
CA GLY A 186 9.32 10.80 2.97
C GLY A 186 7.81 10.83 2.80
N LYS A 187 7.21 9.74 2.31
CA LYS A 187 5.75 9.65 2.10
C LYS A 187 4.93 9.73 3.41
N LEU A 188 5.49 9.28 4.54
CA LEU A 188 4.84 9.39 5.85
C LEU A 188 5.05 10.79 6.46
N ASP A 189 3.96 11.36 6.96
CA ASP A 189 4.00 12.57 7.79
C ASP A 189 4.16 12.23 9.27
N LEU A 190 3.71 11.03 9.70
CA LEU A 190 3.77 10.58 11.09
C LEU A 190 3.88 9.06 11.22
N LEU A 191 4.92 8.60 11.92
CA LEU A 191 5.13 7.23 12.36
C LEU A 191 5.04 7.13 13.89
N VAL A 192 4.01 6.42 14.38
CA VAL A 192 3.81 6.16 15.81
C VAL A 192 4.07 4.69 16.11
N THR A 193 4.97 4.40 17.04
CA THR A 193 5.27 3.03 17.46
C THR A 193 4.95 2.78 18.93
N LEU A 194 4.28 1.65 19.20
CA LEU A 194 3.95 1.17 20.54
C LEU A 194 4.77 -0.09 20.84
N ASP A 195 5.67 0.01 21.81
CA ASP A 195 6.57 -1.09 22.19
C ASP A 195 6.97 -0.96 23.68
N PHE A 196 7.31 -2.08 24.31
CA PHE A 196 7.79 -2.12 25.70
C PHE A 196 9.33 -2.06 25.78
N ARG A 197 10.00 -2.08 24.62
CA ARG A 197 11.43 -1.89 24.46
C ARG A 197 11.73 -0.95 23.30
N MET A 198 12.90 -0.29 23.32
CA MET A 198 13.35 0.55 22.21
C MET A 198 13.82 -0.31 21.03
N SER A 199 12.88 -0.73 20.15
CA SER A 199 13.18 -1.51 18.95
C SER A 199 13.72 -0.63 17.82
N THR A 200 14.23 -1.25 16.74
CA THR A 200 14.67 -0.51 15.54
C THR A 200 13.56 0.37 14.99
N THR A 201 12.32 -0.11 14.99
CA THR A 201 11.19 0.71 14.52
C THR A 201 10.99 1.92 15.43
N CYS A 202 11.10 1.77 16.75
CA CYS A 202 11.05 2.90 17.69
C CYS A 202 12.16 3.94 17.42
N LEU A 203 13.38 3.50 17.13
CA LEU A 203 14.51 4.41 16.84
C LEU A 203 14.28 5.30 15.61
N TYR A 204 13.44 4.86 14.67
CA TYR A 204 13.07 5.62 13.47
C TYR A 204 11.68 6.28 13.56
N SER A 205 10.97 6.18 14.69
CA SER A 205 9.62 6.72 14.83
C SER A 205 9.62 8.15 15.36
N ASP A 206 8.63 8.95 14.96
CA ASP A 206 8.41 10.30 15.49
C ASP A 206 7.90 10.26 16.93
N ILE A 207 7.02 9.29 17.23
CA ILE A 207 6.43 9.10 18.55
C ILE A 207 6.59 7.65 18.98
N VAL A 208 7.12 7.45 20.18
CA VAL A 208 7.21 6.14 20.84
C VAL A 208 6.32 6.16 22.08
N LEU A 209 5.35 5.25 22.14
CA LEU A 209 4.46 5.09 23.29
C LEU A 209 4.87 3.84 24.07
N PRO A 210 5.20 3.95 25.38
CA PRO A 210 5.51 2.80 26.19
C PRO A 210 4.26 1.93 26.38
N THR A 211 4.36 0.64 26.08
CA THR A 211 3.27 -0.32 26.32
C THR A 211 3.62 -1.30 27.43
N ALA A 212 2.61 -1.86 28.07
CA ALA A 212 2.76 -2.88 29.10
C ALA A 212 3.43 -4.14 28.53
N THR A 213 4.25 -4.80 29.34
CA THR A 213 4.78 -6.11 28.98
C THR A 213 3.66 -7.17 28.98
N TRP A 214 4.00 -8.41 28.63
CA TRP A 214 3.02 -9.49 28.63
C TRP A 214 2.52 -9.88 30.03
N TYR A 215 3.22 -9.46 31.09
CA TYR A 215 2.84 -9.75 32.49
C TYR A 215 2.09 -8.60 33.18
N GLU A 216 1.76 -7.55 32.44
CA GLU A 216 1.20 -6.30 32.98
C GLU A 216 -0.13 -5.91 32.27
N LYS A 217 -0.90 -6.90 31.76
CA LYS A 217 -2.15 -6.68 31.03
C LYS A 217 -3.15 -7.83 31.14
#